data_AF-A0A9W4D1T6-F1
#
_entry.id   AF-A0A9W4D1T6-F1
#
_cell.length_a   1.000
_cell.length_b   1.000
_cell.length_c   1.000
_cell.angle_alpha   90.00
_cell.angle_beta   90.00
_cell.angle_gamma   90.00
#
_symmetry.space_group_name_H-M   'P 1'
#
loop_
_entity.id
_entity.type
_entity.pdbx_description
1 polymer ?
#
loop_
_entity_poly.entity_id
_entity_poly.type
_entity_poly.pdbx_seq_one_letter_code
_entity_poly.pdbx_strand_id
1 'polypeptide(L)'
;MRFSSIAIIFQSASIFLTVLAVSTIDHIPEESKKFNCHQSYISKKDFARTPRTEIKRVAENKLSWSWTDQLSYMMKDSRNQNSVLFGNESQVSKFYILDNLTTDHTSGDYDYTYEYIILVDKKDRACGVIMRVLTRVKNESSILPDQNISFCSIEA
;
A
#
# COMPACT_ATOMS: atom_id res chain seq x y z
N MET A 1 5.63 48.18 47.34
CA MET A 1 4.31 48.22 46.65
C MET A 1 4.32 47.19 45.54
N ARG A 2 3.29 46.33 45.57
CA ARG A 2 2.69 45.54 44.48
C ARG A 2 3.57 44.55 43.72
N PHE A 3 3.44 43.29 44.14
CA PHE A 3 3.61 42.10 43.33
C PHE A 3 2.70 42.16 42.09
N SER A 4 3.27 41.88 40.92
CA SER A 4 2.51 41.40 39.76
C SER A 4 3.41 40.40 39.05
N SER A 5 3.48 39.20 39.63
CA SER A 5 4.01 38.04 38.92
C SER A 5 2.86 37.50 38.08
N ILE A 6 2.86 37.82 36.79
CA ILE A 6 1.97 37.18 35.82
C ILE A 6 2.50 35.76 35.67
N ALA A 7 1.87 34.81 36.35
CA ALA A 7 2.08 33.40 36.10
C ALA A 7 1.33 33.03 34.82
N ILE A 8 2.03 33.02 33.68
CA ILE A 8 1.49 32.42 32.46
C ILE A 8 1.67 30.91 32.61
N ILE A 9 0.63 30.24 33.09
CA ILE A 9 0.55 28.79 33.02
C ILE A 9 0.20 28.45 31.57
N PHE A 10 1.22 28.16 30.76
CA PHE A 10 0.99 27.40 29.53
C PHE A 10 0.56 26.00 29.94
N GLN A 11 -0.75 25.78 30.08
CA GLN A 11 -1.30 24.45 29.97
C GLN A 11 -1.18 24.04 28.51
N SER A 12 0.03 23.63 28.11
CA SER A 12 0.18 22.75 26.96
C SER A 12 -0.55 21.46 27.33
N ALA A 13 -1.86 21.44 27.12
CA ALA A 13 -2.56 20.20 26.86
C ALA A 13 -1.90 19.64 25.61
N SER A 14 -0.85 18.83 25.83
CA SER A 14 -0.30 17.95 24.83
C SER A 14 -1.42 16.97 24.51
N ILE A 15 -2.32 17.38 23.63
CA ILE A 15 -3.25 16.47 22.99
C ILE A 15 -2.32 15.55 22.22
N PHE A 16 -2.07 14.37 22.79
CA PHE A 16 -1.59 13.23 22.04
C PHE A 16 -2.68 12.95 21.01
N LEU A 17 -2.65 13.69 19.90
CA LEU A 17 -3.25 13.25 18.67
C LEU A 17 -2.42 12.02 18.31
N THR A 18 -2.89 10.86 18.74
CA THR A 18 -2.51 9.60 18.13
C THR A 18 -2.90 9.75 16.68
N VAL A 19 -1.96 10.21 15.85
CA VAL A 19 -2.18 10.29 14.42
C VAL A 19 -2.31 8.82 14.01
N LEU A 20 -3.55 8.37 13.83
CA LEU A 20 -3.83 6.98 13.54
C LEU A 20 -3.25 6.72 12.15
N ALA A 21 -2.06 6.14 12.13
CA ALA A 21 -1.48 5.57 10.94
C ALA A 21 -2.42 4.48 10.39
N VAL A 22 -2.27 4.17 9.11
CA VAL A 22 -2.96 3.10 8.37
C VAL A 22 -3.45 1.96 9.27
N SER A 23 -4.76 1.67 9.22
CA SER A 23 -5.37 0.65 10.08
C SER A 23 -5.06 -0.76 9.57
N THR A 24 -4.81 -1.67 10.51
CA THR A 24 -4.77 -3.11 10.25
C THR A 24 -5.90 -3.82 10.99
N ILE A 25 -6.29 -4.99 10.51
CA ILE A 25 -7.33 -5.82 11.13
C ILE A 25 -6.83 -7.25 11.32
N ASP A 26 -7.47 -8.00 12.21
CA ASP A 26 -7.10 -9.39 12.46
C ASP A 26 -7.37 -10.28 11.25
N HIS A 27 -6.59 -11.36 11.12
CA HIS A 27 -6.78 -12.33 10.06
C HIS A 27 -8.16 -13.01 10.13
N ILE A 28 -8.90 -12.91 9.04
CA ILE A 28 -10.13 -13.67 8.78
C ILE A 28 -9.84 -14.86 7.83
N PRO A 29 -10.78 -15.80 7.65
CA PRO A 29 -10.64 -16.88 6.67
C PRO A 29 -10.37 -16.35 5.25
N GLU A 30 -9.47 -16.99 4.49
CA GLU A 30 -9.08 -16.55 3.14
C GLU A 30 -10.28 -16.36 2.19
N GLU A 31 -11.30 -17.22 2.31
CA GLU A 31 -12.52 -17.16 1.49
C GLU A 31 -13.33 -15.87 1.71
N SER A 32 -13.18 -15.25 2.87
CA SER A 32 -13.88 -14.02 3.25
C SER A 32 -13.11 -12.76 2.88
N LYS A 33 -11.84 -12.87 2.46
CA LYS A 33 -11.00 -11.71 2.16
C LYS A 33 -11.39 -11.08 0.83
N LYS A 34 -11.64 -9.78 0.88
CA LYS A 34 -11.87 -8.93 -0.29
C LYS A 34 -11.06 -7.64 -0.15
N PHE A 35 -10.36 -7.30 -1.22
CA PHE A 35 -9.57 -6.08 -1.32
C PHE A 35 -10.18 -5.20 -2.40
N ASN A 36 -10.53 -3.97 -2.04
CA ASN A 36 -11.02 -2.96 -2.95
C ASN A 36 -9.85 -2.08 -3.42
N CYS A 37 -9.48 -2.27 -4.69
CA CYS A 37 -8.45 -1.54 -5.40
C CYS A 37 -9.10 -0.53 -6.37
N HIS A 38 -9.66 0.54 -5.81
CA HIS A 38 -10.44 1.56 -6.52
C HIS A 38 -11.70 1.02 -7.25
N GLN A 39 -11.55 0.53 -8.49
CA GLN A 39 -12.65 0.02 -9.30
C GLN A 39 -12.62 -1.50 -9.45
N SER A 40 -11.59 -2.15 -8.89
CA SER A 40 -11.37 -3.58 -8.99
C SER A 40 -11.46 -4.22 -7.61
N TYR A 41 -12.17 -5.34 -7.52
CA TYR A 41 -12.22 -6.17 -6.33
C TYR A 41 -11.32 -7.40 -6.52
N ILE A 42 -10.43 -7.62 -5.55
CA ILE A 42 -9.54 -8.77 -5.55
C ILE A 42 -9.94 -9.68 -4.39
N SER A 43 -10.24 -10.92 -4.72
CA SER A 43 -10.70 -11.96 -3.82
C SER A 43 -9.81 -13.20 -3.92
N LYS A 44 -10.05 -14.19 -3.06
CA LYS A 44 -9.33 -15.47 -3.11
C LYS A 44 -9.31 -16.12 -4.49
N LYS A 45 -10.40 -16.03 -5.25
CA LYS A 45 -10.49 -16.63 -6.58
C LYS A 45 -9.44 -16.09 -7.53
N ASP A 46 -9.11 -14.81 -7.37
CA ASP A 46 -8.21 -14.07 -8.24
C ASP A 46 -6.76 -14.41 -7.89
N PHE A 47 -6.40 -14.42 -6.60
CA PHE A 47 -5.02 -14.67 -6.19
C PHE A 47 -4.66 -16.14 -5.94
N ALA A 48 -5.62 -17.05 -5.79
CA ALA A 48 -5.36 -18.48 -5.62
C ALA A 48 -5.12 -19.22 -6.95
N ARG A 49 -5.64 -18.69 -8.06
CA ARG A 49 -5.56 -19.32 -9.39
C ARG A 49 -4.53 -18.67 -10.32
N THR A 50 -4.02 -17.51 -9.95
CA THR A 50 -3.11 -16.73 -10.79
C THR A 50 -1.66 -17.15 -10.54
N PRO A 51 -0.86 -17.40 -11.60
CA PRO A 51 0.58 -17.54 -11.48
C PRO A 51 1.15 -16.35 -10.71
N ARG A 52 2.00 -16.63 -9.72
CA ARG A 52 2.55 -15.60 -8.83
C ARG A 52 4.02 -15.39 -9.14
N THR A 53 4.37 -14.21 -9.60
CA THR A 53 5.77 -13.82 -9.80
C THR A 53 6.28 -13.10 -8.56
N GLU A 54 7.21 -13.74 -7.81
CA GLU A 54 7.78 -13.13 -6.61
C GLU A 54 8.64 -11.93 -6.98
N ILE A 55 8.40 -10.80 -6.32
CA ILE A 55 9.16 -9.57 -6.51
C ILE A 55 9.81 -9.13 -5.20
N LYS A 56 11.07 -8.68 -5.28
CA LYS A 56 11.83 -8.20 -4.11
C LYS A 56 12.04 -6.69 -4.12
N ARG A 57 11.87 -6.08 -5.29
CA ARG A 57 12.27 -4.70 -5.59
C ARG A 57 11.13 -3.95 -6.25
N VAL A 58 10.98 -2.68 -5.90
CA VAL A 58 9.94 -1.79 -6.45
C VAL A 58 10.27 -1.39 -7.89
N ALA A 59 11.56 -1.22 -8.22
CA ALA A 59 12.03 -0.91 -9.56
C ALA A 59 13.28 -1.73 -9.92
N GLU A 60 13.64 -1.82 -11.20
CA GLU A 60 14.85 -2.55 -11.63
C GLU A 60 16.10 -1.66 -11.72
N ASN A 61 15.99 -0.37 -11.39
CA ASN A 61 17.09 0.59 -11.52
C ASN A 61 18.00 0.68 -10.26
N LYS A 62 19.10 1.43 -10.38
CA LYS A 62 20.20 1.53 -9.40
C LYS A 62 19.81 2.10 -8.01
N LEU A 63 18.59 2.64 -7.86
CA LEU A 63 18.06 3.20 -6.59
C LEU A 63 16.80 2.45 -6.12
N SER A 64 16.64 1.19 -6.52
CA SER A 64 15.46 0.41 -6.13
C SER A 64 15.35 0.20 -4.62
N TRP A 65 14.24 0.66 -4.05
CA TRP A 65 13.81 0.28 -2.71
C TRP A 65 13.30 -1.16 -2.68
N SER A 66 13.39 -1.81 -1.51
CA SER A 66 12.74 -3.10 -1.30
C SER A 66 11.23 -2.90 -1.12
N TRP A 67 10.44 -3.92 -1.46
CA TRP A 67 8.99 -3.87 -1.18
C TRP A 67 8.68 -3.79 0.32
N THR A 68 9.56 -4.33 1.17
CA THR A 68 9.45 -4.20 2.62
C THR A 68 9.65 -2.75 3.10
N ASP A 69 10.61 -2.03 2.51
CA ASP A 69 10.84 -0.61 2.83
C ASP A 69 9.68 0.25 2.32
N GLN A 70 9.19 -0.06 1.11
CA GLN A 70 8.02 0.60 0.52
C GLN A 70 6.77 0.37 1.38
N LEU A 71 6.53 -0.85 1.84
CA LEU A 71 5.44 -1.17 2.76
C LEU A 71 5.56 -0.35 4.05
N SER A 72 6.72 -0.38 4.68
CA SER A 72 7.01 0.39 5.91
C SER A 72 6.79 1.90 5.73
N TYR A 73 7.12 2.42 4.54
CA TYR A 73 6.89 3.83 4.21
C TYR A 73 5.39 4.12 4.08
N MET A 74 4.65 3.29 3.34
CA MET A 74 3.22 3.46 3.12
C MET A 74 2.41 3.31 4.42
N MET A 75 2.79 2.39 5.31
CA MET A 75 2.14 2.17 6.60
C MET A 75 2.26 3.40 7.54
N LYS A 76 3.23 4.28 7.32
CA LYS A 76 3.40 5.52 8.08
C LYS A 76 2.54 6.67 7.57
N ASP A 77 1.84 6.53 6.45
CA ASP A 77 0.95 7.59 5.95
C ASP A 77 -0.29 7.71 6.84
N SER A 78 -0.24 8.71 7.71
CA SER A 78 -1.27 8.98 8.69
C SER A 78 -2.51 9.68 8.12
N ARG A 79 -2.51 10.02 6.83
CA ARG A 79 -3.68 10.54 6.12
C ARG A 79 -4.59 9.43 5.62
N ASN A 80 -4.08 8.21 5.49
CA ASN A 80 -4.86 7.06 5.06
C ASN A 80 -5.47 6.35 6.28
N GLN A 81 -6.78 6.49 6.44
CA GLN A 81 -7.54 5.90 7.55
C GLN A 81 -8.14 4.53 7.22
N ASN A 82 -7.93 4.02 5.99
CA ASN A 82 -8.50 2.75 5.57
C ASN A 82 -7.80 1.58 6.27
N SER A 83 -8.55 0.51 6.50
CA SER A 83 -7.96 -0.79 6.80
C SER A 83 -7.37 -1.37 5.52
N VAL A 84 -6.09 -1.71 5.51
CA VAL A 84 -5.40 -2.17 4.26
C VAL A 84 -4.63 -3.48 4.42
N LEU A 85 -4.44 -3.93 5.66
CA LEU A 85 -3.68 -5.13 5.96
C LEU A 85 -4.40 -6.00 7.00
N PHE A 86 -4.41 -7.30 6.75
CA PHE A 86 -4.68 -8.34 7.74
C PHE A 86 -3.38 -8.67 8.48
N GLY A 87 -3.41 -8.60 9.81
CA GLY A 87 -2.25 -8.79 10.66
C GLY A 87 -1.39 -7.52 10.77
N ASN A 88 -0.08 -7.69 10.89
CA ASN A 88 0.87 -6.56 11.03
C ASN A 88 1.88 -6.55 9.89
N GLU A 89 2.46 -5.38 9.61
CA GLU A 89 3.50 -5.25 8.56
C GLU A 89 4.67 -6.22 8.76
N SER A 90 5.06 -6.48 10.01
CA SER A 90 6.16 -7.38 10.37
C SER A 90 5.87 -8.87 10.07
N GLN A 91 4.61 -9.21 9.79
CA GLN A 91 4.20 -10.54 9.41
C GLN A 91 4.29 -10.76 7.89
N VAL A 92 4.29 -9.69 7.09
CA VAL A 92 4.44 -9.77 5.64
C VAL A 92 5.84 -10.29 5.31
N SER A 93 5.88 -11.32 4.47
CA SER A 93 7.11 -12.02 4.11
C SER A 93 7.43 -11.94 2.63
N LYS A 94 6.43 -11.92 1.75
CA LYS A 94 6.63 -11.96 0.30
C LYS A 94 5.62 -11.11 -0.44
N PHE A 95 6.02 -10.72 -1.64
CA PHE A 95 5.26 -9.87 -2.54
C PHE A 95 5.18 -10.57 -3.90
N TYR A 96 3.98 -10.65 -4.46
CA TYR A 96 3.75 -11.32 -5.74
C TYR A 96 2.92 -10.45 -6.67
N ILE A 97 3.36 -10.26 -7.91
CA ILE A 97 2.50 -9.66 -8.94
C ILE A 97 1.42 -10.67 -9.34
N LEU A 98 0.19 -10.18 -9.46
CA LEU A 98 -0.95 -10.93 -10.01
C LEU A 98 -1.03 -10.65 -11.51
N ASP A 99 -0.14 -11.27 -12.29
CA ASP A 99 0.09 -10.94 -13.71
C ASP A 99 -1.20 -10.99 -14.57
N ASN A 100 -2.11 -11.93 -14.29
CA ASN A 100 -3.38 -12.06 -15.02
C ASN A 100 -4.40 -10.94 -14.73
N LEU A 101 -4.20 -10.16 -13.67
CA LEU A 101 -5.04 -9.02 -13.33
C LEU A 101 -4.44 -7.69 -13.81
N THR A 102 -3.21 -7.71 -14.33
CA THR A 102 -2.57 -6.51 -14.86
C THR A 102 -3.37 -6.01 -16.06
N THR A 103 -3.62 -4.69 -16.10
CA THR A 103 -4.39 -4.06 -17.18
C THR A 103 -3.65 -2.87 -17.74
N ASP A 104 -3.70 -2.72 -19.06
CA ASP A 104 -3.11 -1.59 -19.76
C ASP A 104 -4.23 -0.67 -20.27
N HIS A 105 -4.06 0.63 -20.06
CA HIS A 105 -4.96 1.66 -20.54
C HIS A 105 -4.17 2.75 -21.23
N THR A 106 -4.64 3.18 -22.39
CA THR A 106 -4.00 4.25 -23.15
C THR A 106 -4.90 5.49 -23.13
N SER A 107 -4.35 6.64 -22.73
CA SER A 107 -5.05 7.93 -22.76
C SER A 107 -4.16 9.03 -23.28
N GLY A 108 -4.51 9.59 -24.44
CA GLY A 108 -3.68 10.59 -25.11
C GLY A 108 -2.29 10.05 -25.46
N ASP A 109 -1.25 10.74 -25.01
CA ASP A 109 0.16 10.39 -25.23
C ASP A 109 0.74 9.46 -24.15
N TYR A 110 -0.09 9.02 -23.22
CA TYR A 110 0.33 8.21 -22.07
C TYR A 110 -0.27 6.81 -22.12
N ASP A 111 0.56 5.83 -21.75
CA ASP A 111 0.18 4.46 -21.46
C ASP A 111 0.28 4.22 -19.96
N TYR A 112 -0.77 3.63 -19.39
CA TYR A 112 -0.92 3.33 -17.97
C TYR A 112 -1.02 1.82 -17.79
N THR A 113 -0.12 1.24 -17.02
CA THR A 113 -0.18 -0.18 -16.63
C THR A 113 -0.56 -0.27 -15.16
N TYR A 114 -1.69 -0.89 -14.86
CA TYR A 114 -2.18 -1.13 -13.51
C TYR A 114 -1.80 -2.55 -13.10
N GLU A 115 -0.91 -2.67 -12.13
CA GLU A 115 -0.47 -3.94 -11.55
C GLU A 115 -0.98 -4.09 -10.12
N TYR A 116 -1.32 -5.32 -9.77
CA TYR A 116 -1.77 -5.66 -8.43
C TYR A 116 -0.79 -6.61 -7.78
N ILE A 117 -0.30 -6.24 -6.61
CA ILE A 117 0.74 -6.93 -5.87
C ILE A 117 0.13 -7.46 -4.59
N ILE A 118 0.06 -8.79 -4.46
CA ILE A 118 -0.42 -9.42 -3.23
C ILE A 118 0.71 -9.58 -2.22
N LEU A 119 0.39 -9.26 -0.98
CA LEU A 119 1.28 -9.38 0.18
C LEU A 119 0.89 -10.67 0.90
N VAL A 120 1.86 -11.53 1.19
CA VAL A 120 1.60 -12.76 1.95
C VAL A 120 2.47 -12.87 3.20
N ASP A 121 1.93 -13.48 4.24
CA ASP A 121 2.69 -13.78 5.45
C ASP A 121 3.56 -15.04 5.31
N LYS A 122 4.27 -15.38 6.39
CA LYS A 122 5.09 -16.59 6.50
C LYS A 122 4.30 -17.91 6.41
N LYS A 123 2.96 -17.85 6.50
CA LYS A 123 2.05 -19.00 6.37
C LYS A 123 1.38 -19.04 4.99
N ASP A 124 1.86 -18.23 4.03
CA ASP A 124 1.30 -18.09 2.68
C ASP A 124 -0.17 -17.62 2.66
N ARG A 125 -0.57 -16.84 3.67
CA ARG A 125 -1.90 -16.23 3.77
C ARG A 125 -1.87 -14.82 3.20
N ALA A 126 -2.92 -14.42 2.48
CA ALA A 126 -3.02 -13.07 1.93
C ALA A 126 -3.17 -12.04 3.05
N CYS A 127 -2.24 -11.09 3.14
CA CYS A 127 -2.27 -10.02 4.13
C CYS A 127 -2.86 -8.74 3.55
N GLY A 128 -2.60 -8.43 2.30
CA GLY A 128 -3.00 -7.16 1.70
C GLY A 128 -2.77 -7.17 0.20
N VAL A 129 -3.21 -6.11 -0.45
CA VAL A 129 -2.92 -5.87 -1.86
C VAL A 129 -2.45 -4.43 -2.02
N ILE A 130 -1.39 -4.25 -2.79
CA ILE A 130 -0.90 -2.97 -3.26
C ILE A 130 -1.24 -2.84 -4.75
N MET A 131 -1.74 -1.67 -5.15
CA MET A 131 -1.91 -1.30 -6.54
C MET A 131 -0.74 -0.41 -6.95
N ARG A 132 -0.07 -0.76 -8.06
CA ARG A 132 0.98 0.04 -8.69
C ARG A 132 0.52 0.46 -10.08
N VAL A 133 0.56 1.76 -10.35
CA VAL A 133 0.27 2.34 -11.66
C VAL A 133 1.57 2.82 -12.27
N LEU A 134 1.97 2.22 -13.38
CA LEU A 134 3.13 2.62 -14.17
C LEU A 134 2.65 3.52 -15.31
N THR A 135 3.22 4.72 -15.44
CA THR A 135 2.87 5.67 -16.50
C THR A 135 4.05 5.84 -17.45
N ARG A 136 3.83 5.64 -18.76
CA ARG A 136 4.83 5.81 -19.82
C ARG A 136 4.34 6.79 -20.86
N VAL A 137 5.26 7.57 -21.43
CA VAL A 137 4.99 8.38 -22.62
C VAL A 137 5.24 7.50 -23.85
N LYS A 138 4.28 7.43 -24.77
CA LYS A 138 4.31 6.53 -25.95
C LYS A 138 5.59 6.61 -26.78
N ASN A 139 6.15 7.81 -26.89
CA ASN A 139 7.31 8.09 -27.74
C ASN A 139 8.65 8.09 -26.99
N GLU A 140 8.65 7.85 -25.67
CA GLU A 140 9.86 7.91 -24.84
C GLU A 140 10.05 6.61 -24.05
N SER A 141 10.19 5.50 -24.78
CA SER A 141 10.43 4.16 -24.22
C SER A 141 11.76 4.01 -23.48
N SER A 142 12.68 4.95 -23.64
CA SER A 142 13.97 5.00 -22.96
C SER A 142 13.90 5.58 -21.54
N ILE A 143 12.80 6.26 -21.18
CA ILE A 143 12.58 6.81 -19.85
C ILE A 143 11.89 5.76 -18.98
N LEU A 144 12.33 5.63 -17.74
CA LEU A 144 11.68 4.75 -16.77
C LEU A 144 10.25 5.24 -16.51
N PRO A 145 9.26 4.34 -16.41
CA PRO A 145 7.89 4.73 -16.10
C PRO A 145 7.84 5.48 -14.77
N ASP A 146 7.04 6.54 -14.72
CA ASP A 146 6.62 7.11 -13.43
C ASP A 146 5.72 6.10 -12.71
N GLN A 147 5.76 6.08 -11.39
CA GLN A 147 5.06 5.07 -10.60
C GLN A 147 4.25 5.69 -9.47
N ASN A 148 2.98 5.35 -9.43
CA ASN A 148 2.10 5.66 -8.30
C ASN A 148 1.74 4.35 -7.57
N ILE A 149 1.96 4.30 -6.26
CA ILE A 149 1.79 3.10 -5.45
C ILE A 149 0.80 3.41 -4.33
N SER A 150 -0.23 2.60 -4.18
CA SER A 150 -1.28 2.77 -3.20
C SER A 150 -1.75 1.44 -2.62
N PHE A 151 -2.30 1.48 -1.41
CA PHE A 151 -2.94 0.30 -0.83
C PHE A 151 -4.35 0.11 -1.39
N CYS A 152 -4.72 -1.15 -1.56
CA CYS A 152 -6.13 -1.51 -1.64
C CYS A 152 -6.73 -1.56 -0.23
N SER A 153 -7.94 -1.05 -0.08
CA SER A 153 -8.67 -1.13 1.18
C SER A 153 -9.27 -2.51 1.38
N ILE A 154 -9.48 -2.91 2.63
CA ILE A 154 -10.17 -4.15 2.97
C ILE A 154 -11.66 -3.85 3.16
N GLU A 155 -12.51 -4.61 2.47
CA GLU A 155 -13.93 -4.70 2.82
C GLU A 155 -14.11 -5.91 3.74
N ALA A 156 -14.40 -5.64 5.02
CA ALA A 156 -14.73 -6.64 6.04
C ALA A 156 -16.22 -6.59 6.38
#